data_AF-A0A8C0U4M7-F1
#
_entry.id   AF-A0A8C0U4M7-F1
#
_cell.length_a   1.000
_cell.length_b   1.000
_cell.length_c   1.000
_cell.angle_alpha   90.00
_cell.angle_beta   90.00
_cell.angle_gamma   90.00
#
_symmetry.space_group_name_H-M   'P 1'
#
loop_
_entity.id
_entity.type
_entity.pdbx_description
1 polymer ?
#
loop_
_entity_poly.entity_id
_entity_poly.type
_entity_poly.pdbx_seq_one_letter_code
_entity_poly.pdbx_strand_id
1 'polypeptide(L)'
;MLVHSETEGEGASLPLGQPPKPLSLPVQPRSLPSPEPWLRGLRLGQAVYKNPRGSLGATSIAAGSPSAHTMVDWTAEEKQLITGLWAKVNVAECGAEALARLLIVYPWTQRFFSNFGNLSCPTAISGNPMVRAHGKKVLTSFGEAIKNLDSIKKCFAQLSKLHCDKLHVDPENFRLLGDILIIVLAAWQKLVRVVAHALARKYH
;
A
#
# COMPACT_ATOMS: atom_id res chain seq x y z
N MET A 1 43.41 62.27 55.91
CA MET A 1 43.40 60.98 55.17
C MET A 1 42.88 61.29 53.78
N LEU A 2 43.49 60.97 52.65
CA LEU A 2 44.70 60.20 52.31
C LEU A 2 45.06 60.60 50.85
N VAL A 3 46.35 60.48 50.50
CA VAL A 3 46.97 60.91 49.23
C VAL A 3 47.00 59.73 48.22
N HIS A 4 47.34 60.03 46.95
CA HIS A 4 47.81 59.15 45.85
C HIS A 4 46.74 58.69 44.85
N SER A 5 46.97 58.44 43.56
CA SER A 5 48.03 58.68 42.54
C SER A 5 47.46 58.09 41.23
N GLU A 6 48.02 58.45 40.08
CA GLU A 6 47.70 57.96 38.72
C GLU A 6 47.55 56.43 38.58
N THR A 7 46.73 55.97 37.62
CA THR A 7 47.08 54.86 36.70
C THR A 7 46.17 54.89 35.47
N GLU A 8 46.80 54.93 34.30
CA GLU A 8 46.21 54.55 33.01
C GLU A 8 45.88 53.05 33.01
N GLY A 9 44.73 52.70 32.45
CA GLY A 9 44.24 51.32 32.37
C GLY A 9 43.58 51.06 31.02
N GLU A 10 44.37 50.52 30.11
CA GLU A 10 44.01 49.95 28.82
C GLU A 10 42.87 48.92 28.98
N GLY A 11 41.77 49.10 28.25
CA GLY A 11 40.54 48.30 28.40
C GLY A 11 39.94 47.86 27.08
N ALA A 12 40.64 46.92 26.43
CA ALA A 12 40.19 45.92 25.45
C ALA A 12 38.89 46.18 24.65
N SER A 13 39.05 46.38 23.34
CA SER A 13 37.99 46.18 22.35
C SER A 13 37.44 44.76 22.41
N LEU A 14 36.12 44.63 22.59
CA LEU A 14 35.38 43.37 22.46
C LEU A 14 35.48 42.87 21.00
N PRO A 15 35.89 41.62 20.72
CA PRO A 15 35.81 41.09 19.38
C PRO A 15 34.36 40.81 19.04
N LEU A 16 33.87 41.40 17.94
CA LEU A 16 32.63 41.01 17.27
C LEU A 16 32.68 39.49 17.02
N GLY A 17 31.85 38.75 17.75
CA GLY A 17 31.70 37.31 17.59
C GLY A 17 31.33 36.97 16.15
N GLN A 18 32.15 36.14 15.50
CA GLN A 18 31.80 35.56 14.20
C GLN A 18 30.55 34.67 14.36
N PRO A 19 29.66 34.62 13.36
CA PRO A 19 28.52 33.71 13.39
C PRO A 19 29.03 32.26 13.43
N PRO A 20 28.36 31.35 14.17
CA PRO A 20 28.81 29.97 14.29
C PRO A 20 28.82 29.29 12.91
N LYS A 21 29.93 28.63 12.57
CA LYS A 21 30.04 27.76 11.39
C LYS A 21 28.99 26.65 11.48
N PRO A 22 28.28 26.32 10.38
CA PRO A 22 27.37 25.18 10.38
C PRO A 22 28.15 23.89 10.63
N LEU A 23 27.70 23.12 11.63
CA LEU A 23 28.25 21.82 11.97
C LEU A 23 27.95 20.85 10.82
N SER A 24 28.91 20.64 9.92
CA SER A 24 28.81 19.62 8.88
C SER A 24 28.95 18.23 9.52
N LEU A 25 27.81 17.62 9.85
CA LEU A 25 27.77 16.20 10.23
C LEU A 25 28.13 15.34 9.01
N PRO A 26 28.97 14.30 9.16
CA PRO A 26 29.24 13.39 8.06
C PRO A 26 27.98 12.58 7.75
N VAL A 27 27.36 12.84 6.60
CA VAL A 27 26.35 11.97 6.00
C VAL A 27 27.07 10.71 5.53
N GLN A 28 27.11 9.70 6.39
CA GLN A 28 27.45 8.34 5.97
C GLN A 28 26.33 7.85 5.03
N PRO A 29 26.65 7.33 3.83
CA PRO A 29 25.65 6.73 2.95
C PRO A 29 25.06 5.52 3.68
N ARG A 30 23.81 5.65 4.13
CA ARG A 30 23.07 4.54 4.73
C ARG A 30 22.86 3.50 3.64
N SER A 31 23.60 2.40 3.72
CA SER A 31 23.44 1.22 2.87
C SER A 31 21.95 0.87 2.79
N LEU A 32 21.41 0.82 1.57
CA LEU A 32 20.05 0.35 1.31
C LEU A 32 19.86 -1.03 1.95
N PRO A 33 18.81 -1.25 2.75
CA PRO A 33 18.55 -2.58 3.30
C PRO A 33 18.29 -3.58 2.17
N SER A 34 18.88 -4.76 2.34
CA SER A 34 18.74 -5.93 1.48
C SER A 34 17.26 -6.25 1.15
N PRO A 35 16.93 -6.77 -0.05
CA PRO A 35 15.56 -7.06 -0.44
C PRO A 35 14.87 -8.06 0.50
N GLU A 36 13.89 -7.56 1.26
CA GLU A 36 13.13 -8.27 2.28
C GLU A 36 12.20 -9.38 1.75
N PRO A 37 11.78 -10.35 2.60
CA PRO A 37 11.00 -11.55 2.23
C PRO A 37 9.69 -11.30 1.47
N TRP A 38 9.06 -10.12 1.63
CA TRP A 38 7.81 -9.78 0.92
C TRP A 38 8.01 -9.51 -0.58
N LEU A 39 9.24 -9.28 -1.05
CA LEU A 39 9.55 -9.22 -2.50
C LEU A 39 9.48 -10.59 -3.17
N ARG A 40 9.64 -11.70 -2.41
CA ARG A 40 9.66 -13.05 -2.97
C ARG A 40 8.27 -13.58 -3.29
N GLY A 41 7.25 -13.19 -2.53
CA GLY A 41 5.88 -13.65 -2.72
C GLY A 41 5.24 -13.19 -4.05
N LEU A 42 5.59 -11.99 -4.53
CA LEU A 42 5.00 -11.45 -5.76
C LEU A 42 5.74 -11.90 -7.04
N ARG A 43 7.02 -12.28 -6.95
CA ARG A 43 7.80 -12.78 -8.10
C ARG A 43 7.57 -14.26 -8.43
N LEU A 44 7.00 -15.04 -7.52
CA LEU A 44 6.78 -16.48 -7.72
C LEU A 44 5.53 -16.82 -8.54
N GLY A 45 4.68 -15.83 -8.88
CA GLY A 45 3.51 -16.02 -9.73
C GLY A 45 3.78 -16.18 -11.23
N GLN A 46 5.02 -16.01 -11.69
CA GLN A 46 5.38 -16.11 -13.12
C GLN A 46 6.03 -17.45 -13.51
N ALA A 47 6.25 -18.37 -12.56
CA ALA A 47 6.76 -19.69 -12.89
C ALA A 47 5.62 -20.59 -13.43
N VAL A 48 5.47 -20.55 -14.75
CA VAL A 48 4.74 -21.53 -15.56
C VAL A 48 5.04 -22.94 -15.05
N TYR A 49 4.01 -23.63 -14.58
CA TYR A 49 4.08 -25.04 -14.21
C TYR A 49 4.33 -25.87 -15.49
N LYS A 50 5.61 -26.13 -15.83
CA LYS A 50 5.98 -27.16 -16.78
C LYS A 50 6.02 -28.49 -16.04
N ASN A 51 5.04 -29.35 -16.31
CA ASN A 51 5.01 -30.72 -15.83
C ASN A 51 5.96 -31.59 -16.68
N PRO A 52 6.99 -32.26 -16.11
CA PRO A 52 7.77 -33.25 -16.82
C PRO A 52 7.35 -34.64 -16.35
N ARG A 53 6.49 -35.30 -17.14
CA ARG A 53 6.48 -36.75 -17.36
C ARG A 53 5.34 -37.13 -18.30
N GLY A 54 5.69 -37.61 -19.49
CA GLY A 54 4.77 -38.36 -20.34
C GLY A 54 4.64 -39.80 -19.87
N SER A 55 3.43 -40.35 -20.00
CA SER A 55 3.17 -41.72 -20.45
C SER A 55 1.66 -41.92 -20.59
N LEU A 56 1.29 -42.59 -21.69
CA LEU A 56 -0.06 -42.99 -22.06
C LEU A 56 -0.65 -44.02 -21.10
N GLY A 57 -1.98 -44.00 -20.94
CA GLY A 57 -2.76 -45.04 -20.26
C GLY A 57 -4.23 -44.64 -20.20
N ALA A 58 -5.02 -45.16 -21.15
CA ALA A 58 -6.47 -45.00 -21.15
C ALA A 58 -7.12 -46.07 -20.26
N THR A 59 -7.93 -45.64 -19.28
CA THR A 59 -9.03 -46.46 -18.74
C THR A 59 -10.16 -45.55 -18.25
N SER A 60 -11.36 -45.82 -18.76
CA SER A 60 -12.63 -45.23 -18.33
C SER A 60 -13.09 -45.82 -17.01
N ILE A 61 -13.49 -44.97 -16.06
CA ILE A 61 -14.45 -45.33 -15.01
C ILE A 61 -15.21 -44.06 -14.57
N ALA A 62 -16.52 -44.21 -14.53
CA ALA A 62 -17.51 -43.16 -14.32
C ALA A 62 -17.71 -42.80 -12.84
N ALA A 63 -18.23 -41.58 -12.67
CA ALA A 63 -19.07 -41.09 -11.57
C ALA A 63 -18.46 -40.99 -10.16
N GLY A 64 -18.04 -39.77 -9.84
CA GLY A 64 -17.99 -39.23 -8.48
C GLY A 64 -18.26 -37.73 -8.57
N SER A 65 -19.42 -37.30 -8.08
CA SER A 65 -19.91 -35.92 -8.09
C SER A 65 -18.81 -34.90 -7.75
N PRO A 66 -18.54 -33.88 -8.58
CA PRO A 66 -17.67 -32.79 -8.16
C PRO A 66 -18.42 -32.03 -7.07
N SER A 67 -17.97 -32.19 -5.83
CA SER A 67 -18.37 -31.35 -4.71
C SER A 67 -18.26 -29.90 -5.17
N ALA A 68 -19.40 -29.23 -5.33
CA ALA A 68 -19.50 -27.86 -5.79
C ALA A 68 -18.89 -26.95 -4.73
N HIS A 69 -17.56 -26.82 -4.75
CA HIS A 69 -16.93 -25.58 -4.34
C HIS A 69 -17.54 -24.52 -5.25
N THR A 70 -18.43 -23.69 -4.71
CA THR A 70 -18.94 -22.50 -5.38
C THR A 70 -17.74 -21.69 -5.89
N MET A 71 -17.45 -21.89 -7.18
CA MET A 71 -16.70 -20.94 -7.97
C MET A 71 -17.67 -19.80 -8.23
N VAL A 72 -17.20 -18.58 -8.01
CA VAL A 72 -17.99 -17.41 -8.38
C VAL A 72 -17.98 -17.39 -9.91
N ASP A 73 -19.15 -17.60 -10.51
CA ASP A 73 -19.31 -17.53 -11.95
C ASP A 73 -19.60 -16.09 -12.34
N TRP A 74 -18.61 -15.43 -12.95
CA TRP A 74 -18.75 -14.08 -13.49
C TRP A 74 -19.29 -14.13 -14.91
N THR A 75 -20.30 -13.32 -15.23
CA THR A 75 -20.77 -13.19 -16.61
C THR A 75 -19.72 -12.49 -17.49
N ALA A 76 -19.86 -12.62 -18.81
CA ALA A 76 -18.96 -11.92 -19.75
C ALA A 76 -19.05 -10.40 -19.57
N GLU A 77 -20.26 -9.89 -19.34
CA GLU A 77 -20.55 -8.48 -19.10
C GLU A 77 -19.88 -8.00 -17.81
N GLU A 78 -19.97 -8.76 -16.72
CA GLU A 78 -19.32 -8.43 -15.45
C GLU A 78 -17.79 -8.38 -15.61
N LYS A 79 -17.19 -9.37 -16.28
CA LYS A 79 -15.75 -9.39 -16.56
C LYS A 79 -15.32 -8.17 -17.38
N GLN A 80 -16.10 -7.78 -18.39
CA GLN A 80 -15.83 -6.59 -19.20
C GLN A 80 -15.94 -5.29 -18.38
N LEU A 81 -16.95 -5.17 -17.52
CA LEU A 81 -17.11 -4.00 -16.66
C LEU A 81 -15.96 -3.87 -15.65
N ILE A 82 -15.57 -4.96 -15.00
CA ILE A 82 -14.47 -5.00 -14.03
C ILE A 82 -13.16 -4.60 -14.71
N THR A 83 -12.83 -5.24 -15.84
CA THR A 83 -11.59 -4.95 -16.58
C THR A 83 -11.57 -3.54 -17.17
N GLY A 84 -12.70 -3.07 -17.70
CA GLY A 84 -12.85 -1.73 -18.26
C GLY A 84 -12.75 -0.61 -17.21
N LEU A 85 -13.26 -0.83 -15.99
CA LEU A 85 -13.07 0.09 -14.87
C LEU A 85 -11.61 0.06 -14.39
N TRP A 86 -11.04 -1.13 -14.24
CA TRP A 86 -9.66 -1.31 -13.79
C TRP A 86 -8.63 -0.61 -14.67
N ALA A 87 -8.83 -0.63 -16.00
CA ALA A 87 -7.95 0.05 -16.95
C ALA A 87 -7.82 1.57 -16.71
N LYS A 88 -8.76 2.17 -15.99
CA LYS A 88 -8.78 3.61 -15.66
C LYS A 88 -8.23 3.92 -14.27
N VAL A 89 -7.92 2.90 -13.47
CA VAL A 89 -7.45 3.06 -12.09
C VAL A 89 -5.97 3.46 -12.08
N ASN A 90 -5.66 4.58 -11.44
CA ASN A 90 -4.28 4.89 -11.08
C ASN A 90 -3.85 4.04 -9.88
N VAL A 91 -3.23 2.89 -10.17
CA VAL A 91 -2.84 1.89 -9.16
C VAL A 91 -1.96 2.47 -8.05
N ALA A 92 -1.08 3.42 -8.37
CA ALA A 92 -0.20 4.01 -7.37
C ALA A 92 -0.94 4.96 -6.43
N GLU A 93 -1.77 5.84 -6.98
CA GLU A 93 -2.53 6.83 -6.20
C GLU A 93 -3.65 6.19 -5.40
N CYS A 94 -4.51 5.40 -6.05
CA CYS A 94 -5.63 4.73 -5.37
C CYS A 94 -5.13 3.74 -4.32
N GLY A 95 -4.02 3.05 -4.57
CA GLY A 95 -3.44 2.09 -3.63
C GLY A 95 -2.86 2.78 -2.40
N ALA A 96 -2.12 3.89 -2.61
CA ALA A 96 -1.62 4.71 -1.52
C ALA A 96 -2.75 5.29 -0.67
N GLU A 97 -3.78 5.83 -1.31
CA GLU A 97 -4.93 6.41 -0.64
C GLU A 97 -5.71 5.37 0.17
N ALA A 98 -5.95 4.18 -0.40
CA ALA A 98 -6.66 3.11 0.29
C ALA A 98 -5.90 2.64 1.54
N LEU A 99 -4.58 2.43 1.44
CA LEU A 99 -3.81 2.00 2.62
C LEU A 99 -3.73 3.12 3.66
N ALA A 100 -3.54 4.38 3.25
CA ALA A 100 -3.54 5.50 4.18
C ALA A 100 -4.88 5.62 4.93
N ARG A 101 -6.01 5.54 4.21
CA ARG A 101 -7.35 5.56 4.81
C ARG A 101 -7.57 4.38 5.76
N LEU A 102 -7.10 3.17 5.43
CA LEU A 102 -7.19 2.02 6.33
C LEU A 102 -6.49 2.32 7.67
N LEU A 103 -5.26 2.83 7.62
CA LEU A 103 -4.46 3.12 8.81
C LEU A 103 -5.02 4.29 9.65
N ILE A 104 -5.73 5.22 9.01
CA ILE A 104 -6.36 6.37 9.68
C ILE A 104 -7.71 5.99 10.30
N VAL A 105 -8.58 5.33 9.53
CA VAL A 105 -9.96 4.99 9.95
C VAL A 105 -9.97 3.82 10.92
N TYR A 106 -9.00 2.91 10.80
CA TYR A 106 -8.87 1.73 11.65
C TYR A 106 -7.47 1.67 12.30
N PRO A 107 -7.17 2.53 13.29
CA PRO A 107 -5.81 2.71 13.82
C PRO A 107 -5.15 1.45 14.38
N TRP A 108 -5.95 0.47 14.84
CA TRP A 108 -5.42 -0.81 15.32
C TRP A 108 -4.67 -1.62 14.24
N THR A 109 -4.88 -1.31 12.96
CA THR A 109 -4.18 -1.93 11.83
C THR A 109 -2.72 -1.48 11.73
N GLN A 110 -2.36 -0.34 12.34
CA GLN A 110 -0.98 0.18 12.33
C GLN A 110 0.02 -0.78 12.97
N ARG A 111 -0.42 -1.66 13.89
CA ARG A 111 0.43 -2.68 14.54
C ARG A 111 1.16 -3.60 13.56
N PHE A 112 0.60 -3.81 12.37
CA PHE A 112 1.20 -4.66 11.33
C PHE A 112 2.28 -3.94 10.51
N PHE A 113 2.46 -2.62 10.74
CA PHE A 113 3.31 -1.74 9.95
C PHE A 113 4.32 -0.96 10.80
N SER A 114 4.78 -1.55 11.91
CA SER A 114 5.77 -0.92 12.81
C SER A 114 7.05 -0.47 12.09
N ASN A 115 7.46 -1.18 11.04
CA ASN A 115 8.63 -0.87 10.22
C ASN A 115 8.42 0.33 9.27
N PHE A 116 7.22 0.91 9.18
CA PHE A 116 6.94 2.03 8.25
C PHE A 116 7.35 3.39 8.83
N GLY A 117 7.85 3.43 10.06
CA GLY A 117 8.28 4.67 10.70
C GLY A 117 7.10 5.46 11.25
N ASN A 118 7.06 6.77 11.00
CA ASN A 118 6.07 7.65 11.61
C ASN A 118 4.66 7.44 11.01
N LEU A 119 3.73 6.97 11.85
CA LEU A 119 2.30 6.81 11.56
C LEU A 119 1.42 7.53 12.59
N SER A 120 1.95 8.51 13.34
CA SER A 120 1.30 9.07 14.53
C SER A 120 0.07 9.94 14.24
N CYS A 121 -0.07 10.47 13.03
CA CYS A 121 -1.19 11.33 12.64
C CYS A 121 -1.55 11.18 11.15
N PRO A 122 -2.75 11.63 10.72
CA PRO A 122 -3.20 11.50 9.34
C PRO A 122 -2.25 12.09 8.30
N THR A 123 -1.63 13.24 8.59
CA THR A 123 -0.64 13.88 7.72
C THR A 123 0.62 13.03 7.60
N ALA A 124 1.11 12.47 8.71
CA ALA A 124 2.26 11.58 8.72
C ALA A 124 1.98 10.31 7.91
N ILE A 125 0.82 9.69 8.10
CA ILE A 125 0.40 8.49 7.37
C ILE A 125 0.28 8.75 5.86
N SER A 126 -0.42 9.81 5.47
CA SER A 126 -0.66 10.15 4.05
C SER A 126 0.63 10.54 3.32
N GLY A 127 1.55 11.20 4.03
CA GLY A 127 2.88 11.56 3.51
C GLY A 127 3.91 10.43 3.52
N ASN A 128 3.60 9.29 4.13
CA ASN A 128 4.60 8.25 4.39
C ASN A 128 4.96 7.48 3.09
N PRO A 129 6.22 7.48 2.64
CA PRO A 129 6.62 6.81 1.40
C PRO A 129 6.46 5.28 1.46
N MET A 130 6.60 4.67 2.65
CA MET A 130 6.41 3.22 2.83
C MET A 130 4.94 2.84 2.72
N VAL A 131 4.02 3.65 3.27
CA VAL A 131 2.57 3.50 3.08
C VAL A 131 2.23 3.58 1.60
N ARG A 132 2.73 4.60 0.89
CA ARG A 132 2.48 4.74 -0.56
C ARG A 132 3.00 3.55 -1.37
N ALA A 133 4.23 3.13 -1.09
CA ALA A 133 4.86 2.00 -1.78
C ALA A 133 4.15 0.66 -1.50
N HIS A 134 3.69 0.44 -0.27
CA HIS A 134 2.96 -0.77 0.08
C HIS A 134 1.54 -0.76 -0.48
N GLY A 135 0.83 0.37 -0.41
CA GLY A 135 -0.49 0.55 -1.01
C GLY A 135 -0.50 0.24 -2.51
N LYS A 136 0.53 0.69 -3.25
CA LYS A 136 0.72 0.31 -4.65
C LYS A 136 0.84 -1.20 -4.84
N LYS A 137 1.59 -1.92 -3.98
CA LYS A 137 1.74 -3.39 -4.08
C LYS A 137 0.43 -4.11 -3.81
N VAL A 138 -0.29 -3.67 -2.76
CA VAL A 138 -1.62 -4.19 -2.44
C VAL A 138 -2.51 -4.04 -3.67
N LEU A 139 -2.65 -2.84 -4.22
CA LEU A 139 -3.54 -2.62 -5.35
C LEU A 139 -3.05 -3.31 -6.64
N THR A 140 -1.73 -3.45 -6.84
CA THR A 140 -1.18 -4.28 -7.94
C THR A 140 -1.65 -5.73 -7.83
N SER A 141 -1.74 -6.30 -6.63
CA SER A 141 -2.22 -7.68 -6.44
C SER A 141 -3.70 -7.86 -6.82
N PHE A 142 -4.54 -6.83 -6.66
CA PHE A 142 -5.91 -6.83 -7.20
C PHE A 142 -5.91 -6.86 -8.73
N GLY A 143 -4.95 -6.19 -9.37
CA GLY A 143 -4.77 -6.28 -10.83
C GLY A 143 -4.47 -7.70 -11.30
N GLU A 144 -3.70 -8.48 -10.54
CA GLU A 144 -3.47 -9.89 -10.82
C GLU A 144 -4.74 -10.74 -10.62
N ALA A 145 -5.57 -10.40 -9.64
CA ALA A 145 -6.88 -11.03 -9.45
C ALA A 145 -7.80 -10.79 -10.65
N ILE A 146 -7.83 -9.56 -11.18
CA ILE A 146 -8.66 -9.17 -12.32
C ILE A 146 -8.22 -9.88 -13.61
N LYS A 147 -6.94 -10.20 -13.75
CA LYS A 147 -6.45 -11.06 -14.84
C LYS A 147 -6.84 -12.53 -14.68
N ASN A 148 -7.23 -12.95 -13.47
CA ASN A 148 -7.49 -14.34 -13.08
C ASN A 148 -8.86 -14.50 -12.37
N LEU A 149 -9.91 -13.82 -12.84
CA LEU A 149 -11.22 -13.77 -12.16
C LEU A 149 -11.84 -15.14 -11.87
N ASP A 150 -11.59 -16.13 -12.74
CA ASP A 150 -12.08 -17.51 -12.57
C ASP A 150 -11.22 -18.36 -11.61
N SER A 151 -10.10 -17.82 -11.14
CA SER A 151 -9.11 -18.56 -10.34
C SER A 151 -8.51 -17.72 -9.20
N ILE A 152 -9.28 -16.77 -8.67
CA ILE A 152 -8.86 -15.85 -7.58
C ILE A 152 -8.32 -16.62 -6.37
N LYS A 153 -8.99 -17.71 -5.95
CA LYS A 153 -8.54 -18.55 -4.83
C LYS A 153 -7.12 -19.08 -5.02
N LYS A 154 -6.79 -19.53 -6.25
CA LYS A 154 -5.44 -20.01 -6.59
C LYS A 154 -4.45 -18.84 -6.66
N CYS A 155 -4.86 -17.71 -7.26
CA CYS A 155 -4.05 -16.50 -7.37
C CYS A 155 -3.55 -16.00 -6.01
N PHE A 156 -4.40 -16.04 -4.97
CA PHE A 156 -4.06 -15.54 -3.64
C PHE A 156 -3.63 -16.61 -2.62
N ALA A 157 -3.51 -17.87 -2.99
CA ALA A 157 -3.22 -18.95 -2.03
C ALA A 157 -1.92 -18.70 -1.23
N GLN A 158 -0.84 -18.26 -1.90
CA GLN A 158 0.42 -17.95 -1.22
C GLN A 158 0.31 -16.70 -0.34
N LEU A 159 -0.44 -15.69 -0.79
CA LEU A 159 -0.62 -14.45 -0.03
C LEU A 159 -1.49 -14.68 1.22
N SER A 160 -2.53 -15.51 1.09
CA SER A 160 -3.37 -15.97 2.20
C SER A 160 -2.54 -16.68 3.26
N LYS A 161 -1.68 -17.63 2.85
CA LYS A 161 -0.76 -18.33 3.76
C LYS A 161 0.18 -17.37 4.47
N LEU A 162 0.75 -16.39 3.76
CA LEU A 162 1.62 -15.37 4.38
C LEU A 162 0.87 -14.58 5.46
N HIS A 163 -0.34 -14.10 5.17
CA HIS A 163 -1.09 -13.28 6.11
C HIS A 163 -1.60 -14.07 7.32
N CYS A 164 -1.92 -15.35 7.13
CA CYS A 164 -2.32 -16.25 8.20
C CYS A 164 -1.12 -16.68 9.06
N ASP A 165 -0.16 -17.40 8.47
CA ASP A 165 0.90 -18.11 9.20
C ASP A 165 2.01 -17.20 9.74
N LYS A 166 2.25 -16.05 9.09
CA LYS A 166 3.38 -15.16 9.43
C LYS A 166 2.93 -13.86 10.03
N LEU A 167 1.96 -13.20 9.38
CA LEU A 167 1.52 -11.87 9.81
C LEU A 167 0.40 -11.93 10.85
N HIS A 168 -0.26 -13.08 11.01
CA HIS A 168 -1.36 -13.28 11.95
C HIS A 168 -2.43 -12.16 11.85
N VAL A 169 -2.77 -11.79 10.61
CA VAL A 169 -3.77 -10.77 10.33
C VAL A 169 -5.15 -11.37 10.49
N ASP A 170 -5.97 -10.75 11.35
CA ASP A 170 -7.38 -11.14 11.50
C ASP A 170 -8.11 -10.94 10.16
N PRO A 171 -8.83 -11.97 9.65
CA PRO A 171 -9.54 -11.90 8.38
C PRO A 171 -10.50 -10.73 8.21
N GLU A 172 -11.07 -10.20 9.31
CA GLU A 172 -11.96 -9.04 9.26
C GLU A 172 -11.27 -7.81 8.66
N ASN A 173 -9.96 -7.66 8.86
CA ASN A 173 -9.22 -6.52 8.29
C ASN A 173 -9.15 -6.56 6.75
N PHE A 174 -9.28 -7.72 6.12
CA PHE A 174 -9.39 -7.79 4.66
C PHE A 174 -10.71 -7.22 4.16
N ARG A 175 -11.80 -7.44 4.91
CA ARG A 175 -13.12 -6.86 4.61
C ARG A 175 -13.07 -5.34 4.73
N LEU A 176 -12.45 -4.82 5.80
CA LEU A 176 -12.25 -3.38 5.99
C LEU A 176 -11.44 -2.74 4.86
N LEU A 177 -10.37 -3.40 4.40
CA LEU A 177 -9.60 -2.93 3.26
C LEU A 177 -10.44 -2.94 1.97
N GLY A 178 -11.27 -3.95 1.77
CA GLY A 178 -12.22 -4.02 0.65
C GLY A 178 -13.21 -2.85 0.65
N ASP A 179 -13.82 -2.56 1.81
CA ASP A 179 -14.76 -1.45 1.98
C ASP A 179 -14.10 -0.09 1.68
N ILE A 180 -12.87 0.12 2.17
CA ILE A 180 -12.08 1.33 1.89
C ILE A 180 -11.79 1.46 0.38
N LEU A 181 -11.44 0.36 -0.30
CA LEU A 181 -11.16 0.36 -1.74
C LEU A 181 -12.40 0.75 -2.55
N ILE A 182 -13.59 0.24 -2.18
CA ILE A 182 -14.85 0.64 -2.81
C ILE A 182 -15.04 2.16 -2.67
N ILE A 183 -14.82 2.71 -1.47
CA ILE A 183 -14.96 4.16 -1.22
C ILE A 183 -13.98 4.98 -2.07
N VAL A 184 -12.71 4.58 -2.16
CA VAL A 184 -11.69 5.28 -2.95
C VAL A 184 -12.04 5.28 -4.43
N LEU A 185 -12.48 4.13 -4.97
CA LEU A 185 -12.85 4.02 -6.38
C LEU A 185 -14.20 4.72 -6.69
N ALA A 186 -15.10 4.79 -5.72
CA ALA A 186 -16.42 5.42 -5.86
C ALA A 186 -16.42 6.95 -5.68
N ALA A 187 -15.32 7.57 -5.23
CA ALA A 187 -15.28 9.02 -5.00
C ALA A 187 -15.67 9.82 -6.27
N TRP A 188 -15.30 9.33 -7.46
CA TRP A 188 -15.68 9.92 -8.75
C TRP A 188 -17.15 9.71 -9.11
N GLN A 189 -17.75 8.58 -8.70
CA GLN A 189 -19.17 8.28 -8.92
C GLN A 189 -20.09 9.32 -8.26
N LYS A 190 -19.74 9.76 -7.04
CA LYS A 190 -20.50 10.82 -6.35
C LYS A 190 -20.43 12.14 -7.11
N LEU A 191 -19.24 12.55 -7.57
CA LEU A 191 -19.05 13.77 -8.33
C LEU A 191 -19.88 13.78 -9.61
N VAL A 192 -19.78 12.72 -10.44
CA VAL A 192 -20.52 12.67 -11.72
C VAL A 192 -22.03 12.64 -11.52
N ARG A 193 -22.55 12.00 -10.45
CA ARG A 193 -23.99 12.06 -10.12
C ARG A 193 -24.43 13.46 -9.73
N VAL A 194 -23.63 14.17 -8.93
CA VAL A 194 -23.92 15.57 -8.55
C VAL A 194 -23.90 16.47 -9.79
N VAL A 195 -22.92 16.30 -10.68
CA VAL A 195 -22.85 17.05 -11.94
C VAL A 195 -24.04 16.75 -12.85
N ALA A 196 -24.39 15.47 -13.02
CA ALA A 196 -25.56 15.07 -13.82
C ALA A 196 -26.87 15.65 -13.26
N HIS A 197 -27.06 15.59 -11.94
CA HIS A 197 -28.21 16.22 -11.27
C HIS A 197 -28.22 17.74 -11.46
N ALA A 198 -27.06 18.40 -11.37
CA ALA A 198 -26.95 19.83 -11.60
C ALA A 198 -27.29 20.22 -13.06
N LEU A 199 -26.85 19.44 -14.04
CA LEU A 199 -27.17 19.64 -15.45
C LEU A 199 -28.65 19.39 -15.77
N ALA A 200 -29.29 18.43 -15.09
CA ALA A 200 -30.71 18.12 -15.24
C ALA A 200 -31.64 19.14 -14.55
N ARG A 201 -31.11 20.09 -13.76
CA ARG A 201 -31.90 21.01 -12.92
C ARG A 201 -32.96 21.85 -13.68
N LYS A 202 -32.78 22.09 -14.99
CA LYS A 202 -33.69 22.88 -15.83
C LYS A 202 -34.59 22.04 -16.75
N TYR A 203 -34.52 20.71 -16.66
CA TYR A 203 -35.30 19.77 -17.46
C TYR A 203 -36.61 19.34 -16.77
N HIS A 204 -37.02 20.09 -15.76
CA HIS A 204 -38.31 20.00 -15.07
C HIS A 204 -38.98 21.37 -15.11
#